data_AF-A0A0L1JNR1-F1
#
_entry.id   AF-A0A0L1JNR1-F1
#
_cell.length_a   1.000
_cell.length_b   1.000
_cell.length_c   1.000
_cell.angle_alpha   90.00
_cell.angle_beta   90.00
_cell.angle_gamma   90.00
#
_symmetry.space_group_name_H-M   'P 1'
#
loop_
_entity.id
_entity.type
_entity.pdbx_description
1 polymer ?
#
loop_
_entity_poly.entity_id
_entity_poly.type
_entity_poly.pdbx_seq_one_letter_code
_entity_poly.pdbx_strand_id
1 'polypeptide(L)'
;MKTGKPTRLSEKLNAELDTIRQDYAASMASQLESFRNDLTGIASDAQRTIESDTRHFLNENRSLFETRTEQIRRWLTISPWVISGLIVTGIASMMAASWFWTALLTRSEMAELGLTRIEQGEQTWLTLDPDRTELKTCTLAGTPVICIKIEER
;
A
#
# COMPACT_ATOMS: atom_id res chain seq x y z
N MET A 1 -44.95 64.50 -37.13
CA MET A 1 -46.08 64.50 -38.10
C MET A 1 -47.22 63.69 -37.50
N LYS A 2 -48.34 64.33 -37.15
CA LYS A 2 -49.54 63.64 -36.68
C LYS A 2 -50.30 63.16 -37.90
N THR A 3 -50.24 61.86 -38.20
CA THR A 3 -51.05 61.25 -39.25
C THR A 3 -52.51 61.23 -38.81
N GLY A 4 -53.38 61.75 -39.68
CA GLY A 4 -54.81 61.89 -39.45
C GLY A 4 -55.53 60.55 -39.29
N LYS A 5 -56.69 60.58 -38.62
CA LYS A 5 -57.55 59.42 -38.37
C LYS A 5 -57.84 58.65 -39.68
N PRO A 6 -57.58 57.34 -39.74
CA PRO A 6 -57.78 56.55 -40.95
C PRO A 6 -59.27 56.46 -41.30
N THR A 7 -59.63 56.93 -42.50
CA THR A 7 -61.01 57.00 -43.00
C THR A 7 -61.45 55.73 -43.75
N ARG A 8 -60.53 54.79 -44.04
CA ARG A 8 -60.82 53.49 -44.67
C ARG A 8 -60.63 52.34 -43.67
N LEU A 9 -61.57 51.40 -43.67
CA LEU A 9 -61.59 50.24 -42.75
C LEU A 9 -60.28 49.42 -42.79
N SER A 10 -59.67 49.30 -43.97
CA SER A 10 -58.42 48.57 -44.18
C SER A 10 -57.21 49.20 -43.48
N GLU A 11 -57.10 50.53 -43.47
CA GLU A 11 -56.03 51.22 -42.72
C GLU A 11 -56.23 51.09 -41.22
N LYS A 12 -57.49 51.15 -40.76
CA LYS A 12 -57.82 50.96 -39.35
C LYS A 12 -57.49 49.54 -38.88
N LEU A 13 -57.86 48.51 -39.66
CA LEU A 13 -57.53 47.11 -39.36
C LEU A 13 -56.01 46.89 -39.36
N ASN A 14 -55.29 47.48 -40.31
CA ASN A 14 -53.84 47.32 -40.39
C ASN A 14 -53.13 47.96 -39.19
N ALA A 15 -53.56 49.16 -38.78
CA ALA A 15 -53.06 49.80 -37.57
C ALA A 15 -53.37 49.00 -36.30
N GLU A 16 -54.56 48.40 -36.21
CA GLU A 16 -54.97 47.57 -35.06
C GLU A 16 -54.17 46.26 -35.01
N LEU A 17 -53.93 45.64 -36.18
CA LEU A 17 -53.07 44.46 -36.31
C LEU A 17 -51.61 44.78 -35.90
N ASP A 18 -51.08 45.93 -36.30
CA ASP A 18 -49.74 46.37 -35.90
C ASP A 18 -49.64 46.62 -34.40
N THR A 19 -50.67 47.22 -33.78
CA THR A 19 -50.70 47.39 -32.32
C THR A 19 -50.75 46.06 -31.59
N ILE A 20 -51.57 45.10 -32.05
CA ILE A 20 -51.62 43.76 -31.46
C ILE A 20 -50.25 43.08 -31.59
N ARG A 21 -49.58 43.24 -32.73
CA ARG A 21 -48.25 42.67 -32.98
C ARG A 21 -47.19 43.28 -32.07
N GLN A 22 -47.24 44.58 -31.84
CA GLN A 22 -46.35 45.29 -30.91
C GLN A 22 -46.59 44.88 -29.46
N ASP A 23 -47.84 44.83 -29.01
CA ASP A 23 -48.18 44.40 -27.64
C ASP A 23 -47.77 42.95 -27.40
N TYR A 24 -48.00 42.07 -28.38
CA TYR A 24 -47.57 40.69 -28.29
C TYR A 24 -46.03 40.57 -28.23
N ALA A 25 -45.32 41.32 -29.07
CA ALA A 25 -43.85 41.35 -29.04
C ALA A 25 -43.30 41.89 -27.71
N ALA A 26 -43.92 42.94 -27.17
CA ALA A 26 -43.55 43.49 -25.86
C ALA A 26 -43.81 42.50 -24.73
N SER A 27 -44.95 41.80 -24.76
CA SER A 27 -45.28 40.76 -23.78
C SER A 27 -44.28 39.61 -23.82
N MET A 28 -43.89 39.16 -25.02
CA MET A 28 -42.89 38.11 -25.20
C MET A 28 -41.52 38.54 -24.69
N ALA A 29 -41.10 39.78 -24.99
CA ALA A 29 -39.85 40.33 -24.48
C ALA A 29 -39.84 40.38 -22.93
N SER A 30 -40.93 40.81 -22.30
CA SER A 30 -41.04 40.83 -20.84
C SER A 30 -41.00 39.44 -20.21
N GLN A 31 -41.63 38.43 -20.85
CA GLN A 31 -41.60 37.05 -20.38
C GLN A 31 -40.20 36.45 -20.49
N LEU A 32 -39.50 36.72 -21.60
CA LEU A 32 -38.13 36.26 -21.81
C LEU A 32 -37.16 36.88 -20.80
N GLU A 33 -37.33 38.16 -20.51
CA GLU A 33 -36.53 38.87 -19.51
C GLU A 33 -36.80 38.33 -18.10
N SER A 34 -38.07 38.12 -17.74
CA SER A 34 -38.43 37.49 -16.46
C SER A 34 -37.82 36.10 -16.34
N PHE A 35 -37.95 35.27 -17.38
CA PHE A 35 -37.39 33.93 -17.41
C PHE A 35 -35.87 33.93 -17.27
N ARG A 36 -35.19 34.87 -17.95
CA ARG A 36 -33.74 35.04 -17.83
C ARG A 36 -33.34 35.40 -16.40
N ASN A 37 -34.05 36.35 -15.79
CA ASN A 37 -33.79 36.75 -14.42
C ASN A 37 -34.01 35.61 -13.44
N ASP A 38 -35.08 34.84 -13.58
CA ASP A 38 -35.35 33.64 -12.77
C ASP A 38 -34.22 32.61 -12.91
N LEU A 39 -33.79 32.31 -14.15
CA LEU A 39 -32.68 31.38 -14.38
C LEU A 39 -31.38 31.86 -13.74
N THR A 40 -31.07 33.16 -13.83
CA THR A 40 -29.87 33.71 -13.18
C THR A 40 -29.99 33.67 -11.65
N GLY A 41 -31.19 33.90 -11.11
CA GLY A 41 -31.49 33.76 -9.69
C GLY A 41 -31.23 32.34 -9.21
N ILE A 42 -31.84 31.36 -9.87
CA ILE A 42 -31.68 29.92 -9.57
C ILE A 42 -30.22 29.49 -9.67
N ALA A 43 -29.50 29.89 -10.73
CA ALA A 43 -28.10 29.53 -10.89
C ALA A 43 -27.23 30.11 -9.76
N SER A 44 -27.48 31.37 -9.37
CA SER A 44 -26.75 32.00 -8.26
C SER A 44 -27.06 31.34 -6.91
N ASP A 45 -28.30 30.92 -6.70
CA ASP A 45 -28.74 30.28 -5.46
C ASP A 45 -28.19 28.86 -5.35
N ALA A 46 -28.21 28.11 -6.45
CA ALA A 46 -27.58 26.81 -6.56
C ALA A 46 -26.07 26.90 -6.28
N GLN A 47 -25.38 27.89 -6.84
CA GLN A 47 -23.95 28.10 -6.59
C GLN A 47 -23.68 28.36 -5.10
N ARG A 48 -24.43 29.26 -4.46
CA ARG A 48 -24.27 29.55 -3.02
C ARG A 48 -24.58 28.34 -2.16
N THR A 49 -25.61 27.58 -2.52
CA THR A 49 -26.00 26.37 -1.80
C THR A 49 -24.90 25.32 -1.88
N ILE A 50 -24.37 25.05 -3.09
CA ILE A 50 -23.27 24.11 -3.29
C ILE A 50 -22.02 24.55 -2.52
N GLU A 51 -21.67 25.84 -2.57
CA GLU A 51 -20.52 26.37 -1.83
C GLU A 51 -20.69 26.19 -0.32
N SER A 52 -21.86 26.54 0.20
CA SER A 52 -22.19 26.42 1.62
C SER A 52 -22.18 24.96 2.07
N ASP A 53 -22.83 24.08 1.33
CA ASP A 53 -22.93 22.66 1.64
C ASP A 53 -21.56 21.98 1.59
N THR A 54 -20.75 22.30 0.57
CA THR A 54 -19.36 21.81 0.47
C THR A 54 -18.53 22.27 1.67
N ARG A 55 -18.65 23.53 2.08
CA ARG A 55 -17.94 24.03 3.27
C ARG A 55 -18.40 23.35 4.55
N HIS A 56 -19.72 23.14 4.70
CA HIS A 56 -20.28 22.47 5.85
C HIS A 56 -19.78 21.02 5.94
N PHE A 57 -19.90 20.27 4.85
CA PHE A 57 -19.42 18.90 4.74
C PHE A 57 -17.93 18.78 5.04
N LEU A 58 -17.09 19.66 4.47
CA LEU A 58 -15.66 19.67 4.73
C LEU A 58 -15.33 19.97 6.19
N ASN A 59 -16.06 20.89 6.82
CA ASN A 59 -15.81 21.25 8.21
C ASN A 59 -16.26 20.15 9.18
N GLU A 60 -17.42 19.53 8.93
CA GLU A 60 -17.95 18.43 9.74
C GLU A 60 -17.05 17.20 9.64
N ASN A 61 -16.56 16.88 8.43
CA ASN A 61 -15.70 15.73 8.21
C ASN A 61 -14.21 16.02 8.40
N ARG A 62 -13.83 17.25 8.77
CA ARG A 62 -12.42 17.66 8.89
C ARG A 62 -11.64 16.76 9.84
N SER A 63 -12.18 16.54 11.04
CA SER A 63 -11.54 15.70 12.05
C SER A 63 -11.44 14.24 11.60
N LEU A 64 -12.46 13.74 10.89
CA LEU A 64 -12.46 12.39 10.33
C LEU A 64 -11.37 12.23 9.26
N PHE A 65 -11.25 13.20 8.34
CA PHE A 65 -10.22 13.20 7.31
C PHE A 65 -8.83 13.34 7.89
N GLU A 66 -8.61 14.24 8.85
CA GLU A 66 -7.34 14.38 9.55
C GLU A 66 -6.93 13.07 10.23
N THR A 67 -7.84 12.46 11.01
CA THR A 67 -7.58 11.18 11.70
C THR A 67 -7.27 10.05 10.72
N ARG A 68 -8.03 9.93 9.63
CA ARG A 68 -7.79 8.90 8.61
C ARG A 68 -6.49 9.12 7.85
N THR A 69 -6.16 10.36 7.52
CA THR A 69 -4.93 10.71 6.81
C THR A 69 -3.70 10.42 7.67
N GLU A 70 -3.77 10.73 8.97
CA GLU A 70 -2.71 10.39 9.92
C GLU A 70 -2.57 8.87 10.08
N GLN A 71 -3.68 8.14 10.20
CA GLN A 71 -3.67 6.68 10.24
C GLN A 71 -3.02 6.08 8.99
N ILE A 72 -3.42 6.54 7.79
CA ILE A 72 -2.87 6.08 6.52
C ILE A 72 -1.38 6.39 6.43
N ARG A 73 -0.96 7.61 6.79
CA ARG A 73 0.46 8.00 6.81
C ARG A 73 1.27 7.09 7.74
N ARG A 74 0.74 6.83 8.94
CA ARG A 74 1.39 5.95 9.91
C ARG A 74 1.47 4.52 9.40
N TRP A 75 0.41 3.99 8.79
CA TRP A 75 0.39 2.65 8.20
C TRP A 75 1.36 2.51 7.03
N LEU A 76 1.40 3.49 6.12
CA LEU A 76 2.35 3.53 5.00
C LEU A 76 3.79 3.57 5.48
N THR A 77 4.05 4.23 6.61
CA THR A 77 5.40 4.29 7.19
C THR A 77 5.77 2.98 7.88
N ILE A 78 4.84 2.37 8.62
CA ILE A 78 5.11 1.16 9.43
C ILE A 78 5.14 -0.11 8.58
N SER A 79 4.29 -0.22 7.56
CA SER A 79 4.11 -1.44 6.75
C SER A 79 5.43 -1.95 6.13
N PRO A 80 6.30 -1.12 5.53
CA PRO A 80 7.58 -1.58 5.00
C PRO A 80 8.51 -2.16 6.07
N TRP A 81 8.53 -1.58 7.28
CA TRP A 81 9.36 -2.06 8.38
C TRP A 81 8.86 -3.37 8.96
N VAL A 82 7.54 -3.55 9.06
CA VAL A 82 6.94 -4.82 9.51
C VAL A 82 7.27 -5.94 8.53
N ILE A 83 7.12 -5.70 7.22
CA ILE A 83 7.45 -6.68 6.18
C ILE A 83 8.94 -7.02 6.23
N SER A 84 9.81 -6.01 6.29
CA SER A 84 11.26 -6.21 6.37
C SER A 84 11.64 -6.99 7.63
N GLY A 85 11.05 -6.66 8.78
CA GLY A 85 11.27 -7.36 10.03
C GLY A 85 10.86 -8.83 9.99
N LEU A 86 9.72 -9.15 9.36
CA LEU A 86 9.27 -10.54 9.18
C LEU A 86 10.24 -11.33 8.30
N ILE A 87 10.72 -10.75 7.20
CA ILE A 87 11.69 -11.39 6.31
C ILE A 87 13.00 -11.66 7.04
N VAL A 88 13.55 -10.65 7.73
CA VAL A 88 14.81 -10.77 8.49
C VAL A 88 14.69 -11.83 9.58
N THR A 89 13.57 -11.82 10.32
CA THR A 89 13.31 -12.81 11.37
C THR A 89 13.21 -14.23 10.79
N GLY A 90 12.56 -14.39 9.64
CA GLY A 90 12.48 -15.67 8.94
C GLY A 90 13.86 -16.20 8.52
N ILE A 91 14.70 -15.35 7.93
CA ILE A 91 16.08 -15.72 7.54
C ILE A 91 16.91 -16.10 8.78
N ALA A 92 16.85 -15.29 9.84
CA ALA A 92 17.57 -15.57 11.07
C ALA A 92 17.13 -16.90 11.71
N SER A 93 15.83 -17.20 11.67
CA SER A 93 15.29 -18.48 12.15
C SER A 93 15.82 -19.66 11.34
N MET A 94 15.86 -19.56 10.01
CA MET A 94 16.43 -20.61 9.16
C MET A 94 17.92 -20.82 9.43
N MET A 95 18.70 -19.75 9.59
CA MET A 95 20.13 -19.85 9.93
C MET A 95 20.34 -20.51 11.29
N ALA A 96 19.56 -20.12 12.31
CA ALA A 96 19.65 -20.69 13.65
C ALA A 96 19.28 -22.17 13.65
N ALA A 97 18.22 -22.55 12.92
CA ALA A 97 17.83 -23.95 12.76
C ALA A 97 18.93 -24.75 12.07
N SER A 98 19.50 -24.24 10.98
CA SER A 98 20.60 -24.90 10.27
C SER A 98 21.79 -25.12 11.20
N TRP A 99 22.23 -24.08 11.92
CA TRP A 99 23.35 -24.17 12.85
C TRP A 99 23.08 -25.15 13.98
N PHE A 100 21.87 -25.12 14.54
CA PHE A 100 21.44 -26.05 15.60
C PHE A 100 21.53 -27.50 15.15
N TRP A 101 20.97 -27.83 13.98
CA TRP A 101 21.01 -29.18 13.44
C TRP A 101 22.43 -29.63 13.09
N THR A 102 23.25 -28.75 12.51
CA THR A 102 24.66 -29.06 12.24
C THR A 102 25.42 -29.37 13.54
N ALA A 103 25.30 -28.54 14.57
CA ALA A 103 25.99 -28.74 15.84
C ALA A 103 25.56 -30.05 16.54
N LEU A 104 24.28 -30.42 16.43
CA LEU A 104 23.76 -31.67 16.97
C LEU A 104 24.35 -32.89 16.23
N LEU A 105 24.33 -32.87 14.89
CA LEU A 105 24.85 -33.96 14.06
C LEU A 105 26.36 -34.16 14.23
N THR A 106 27.14 -33.07 14.27
CA THR A 106 28.60 -33.19 14.49
C THR A 106 28.91 -33.77 15.87
N ARG A 107 28.10 -33.50 16.89
CA ARG A 107 28.26 -34.10 18.22
C ARG A 107 27.89 -35.59 18.24
N SER A 108 26.83 -35.99 17.54
CA SER A 108 26.42 -37.40 17.50
C SER A 108 27.41 -38.28 16.75
N GLU A 109 27.91 -37.82 15.59
CA GLU A 109 28.89 -38.60 14.80
C GLU A 109 30.23 -38.76 15.54
N MET A 110 30.70 -37.72 16.26
CA MET A 110 31.91 -37.83 17.08
C MET A 110 31.72 -38.76 18.29
N ALA A 111 30.54 -38.78 18.91
CA ALA A 111 30.23 -39.68 20.02
C ALA A 111 30.11 -41.15 19.55
N GLU A 112 29.55 -41.39 18.37
CA GLU A 112 29.42 -42.72 17.78
C GLU A 112 30.78 -43.31 17.35
N LEU A 113 31.72 -42.45 16.92
CA LEU A 113 33.10 -42.82 16.65
C LEU A 113 34.00 -42.88 17.91
N GLY A 114 33.46 -42.61 19.11
CA GLY A 114 34.22 -42.63 20.37
C GLY A 114 35.29 -41.55 20.48
N LEU A 115 35.23 -40.51 19.66
CA LEU A 115 36.24 -39.45 19.59
C LEU A 115 35.78 -38.24 20.41
N THR A 116 36.48 -38.00 21.51
CA THR A 116 36.30 -36.76 22.30
C THR A 116 37.25 -35.70 21.75
N ARG A 117 36.69 -34.65 21.11
CA ARG A 117 37.49 -33.50 20.66
C ARG A 117 37.66 -32.51 21.80
N ILE A 118 38.88 -32.43 22.34
CA ILE A 118 39.26 -31.39 23.29
C ILE A 118 39.96 -30.29 22.49
N GLU A 119 39.28 -29.16 22.26
CA GLU A 119 39.93 -27.97 21.72
C GLU A 119 40.65 -27.22 22.85
N GLN A 120 41.98 -27.30 22.85
CA GLN A 120 42.82 -26.50 23.72
C GLN A 120 43.93 -25.88 22.86
N GLY A 121 43.83 -24.56 22.63
CA GLY A 121 44.87 -23.71 22.05
C GLY A 121 45.43 -24.16 20.70
N GLU A 122 44.83 -23.70 19.59
CA GLU A 122 45.28 -23.85 18.19
C GLU A 122 45.66 -25.26 17.68
N GLN A 123 45.52 -26.30 18.51
CA GLN A 123 45.83 -27.68 18.16
C GLN A 123 44.66 -28.60 18.54
N THR A 124 44.26 -29.44 17.59
CA THR A 124 43.15 -30.40 17.78
C THR A 124 43.75 -31.75 18.18
N TRP A 125 43.52 -32.15 19.43
CA TRP A 125 43.95 -33.46 19.93
C TRP A 125 42.76 -34.42 19.85
N LEU A 126 42.94 -35.55 19.17
CA LEU A 126 41.98 -36.65 19.13
C LEU A 126 42.36 -37.64 20.24
N THR A 127 41.66 -37.62 21.36
CA THR A 127 41.80 -38.64 22.41
C THR A 127 40.94 -39.84 22.03
N LEU A 128 41.60 -40.93 21.61
CA LEU A 128 40.99 -42.22 21.35
C LEU A 128 40.86 -43.00 22.66
N ASP A 129 39.78 -43.79 22.78
CA ASP A 129 39.51 -44.64 23.94
C ASP A 129 40.63 -45.71 24.10
N PRO A 130 41.41 -45.69 25.21
CA PRO A 130 42.55 -46.59 25.40
C PRO A 130 42.14 -48.06 25.52
N ASP A 131 40.88 -48.35 25.87
CA ASP A 131 40.38 -49.72 26.00
C ASP A 131 39.95 -50.31 24.65
N ARG A 132 39.84 -49.49 23.59
CA ARG A 132 39.35 -49.89 22.26
C ARG A 132 40.34 -49.67 21.12
N THR A 133 41.46 -49.02 21.40
CA THR A 133 42.43 -48.64 20.38
C THR A 133 43.83 -49.12 20.73
N GLU A 134 44.43 -49.90 19.83
CA GLU A 134 45.77 -50.46 20.00
C GLU A 134 46.68 -49.94 18.88
N LEU A 135 47.87 -49.45 19.23
CA LEU A 135 48.89 -49.07 18.26
C LEU A 135 49.59 -50.32 17.73
N LYS A 136 49.46 -50.59 16.42
CA LYS A 136 50.16 -51.70 15.75
C LYS A 136 51.01 -51.20 14.62
N THR A 137 52.10 -51.92 14.33
CA THR A 137 52.89 -51.66 13.13
C THR A 137 52.25 -52.40 11.96
N CYS A 138 51.73 -51.69 10.96
CA CYS A 138 51.29 -52.30 9.71
C CYS A 138 52.33 -52.10 8.62
N THR A 139 52.29 -52.93 7.59
CA THR A 139 53.01 -52.69 6.34
C THR A 139 52.11 -51.99 5.33
N LEU A 140 52.44 -50.75 4.98
CA LEU A 140 51.83 -50.01 3.88
C LEU A 140 52.87 -49.89 2.75
N ALA A 141 52.53 -50.36 1.54
CA ALA A 141 53.42 -50.34 0.38
C ALA A 141 54.83 -50.92 0.65
N GLY A 142 54.92 -51.96 1.50
CA GLY A 142 56.18 -52.61 1.87
C GLY A 142 56.99 -51.89 2.95
N THR A 143 56.51 -50.75 3.47
CA THR A 143 57.15 -50.02 4.57
C THR A 143 56.38 -50.16 5.89
N PRO A 144 57.06 -50.40 7.03
CA PRO A 144 56.40 -50.44 8.33
C PRO A 144 55.96 -49.03 8.74
N VAL A 145 54.67 -48.85 8.98
CA VAL A 145 54.05 -47.62 9.48
C VAL A 145 53.25 -47.93 10.74
N ILE A 146 53.19 -46.95 11.65
CA ILE A 146 52.38 -47.07 12.87
C ILE A 146 50.91 -46.83 12.50
N CYS A 147 50.07 -47.83 12.75
CA CYS A 147 48.62 -47.78 12.58
C CYS A 147 47.92 -47.80 13.92
N ILE A 148 46.70 -47.28 13.92
CA ILE A 148 45.77 -47.43 15.03
C ILE A 148 44.76 -48.50 14.62
N LYS A 149 44.70 -49.60 15.37
CA LYS A 149 43.66 -50.62 15.23
C LYS A 149 42.51 -50.24 16.16
N ILE A 150 41.33 -50.02 15.59
CA ILE A 150 40.10 -49.77 16.34
C ILE A 150 39.29 -51.07 16.32
N GLU A 151 38.98 -51.64 17.47
CA GLU A 151 38.09 -52.80 17.55
C GLU A 151 36.64 -52.33 17.57
N GLU A 152 35.95 -52.42 16.42
CA GLU A 152 34.49 -52.28 16.34
C GLU A 152 33.82 -53.51 16.95
N ARG A 153 32.72 -53.30 17.68
CA ARG A 153 31.88 -54.36 18.22
C ARG A 153 30.82 -54.76 17.21
#